data_AF-A0A0G1M653-F1
#
_entry.id   AF-A0A0G1M653-F1
#
_cell.length_a   1.000
_cell.length_b   1.000
_cell.length_c   1.000
_cell.angle_alpha   90.00
_cell.angle_beta   90.00
_cell.angle_gamma   90.00
#
_symmetry.space_group_name_H-M   'P 1'
#
loop_
_entity.id
_entity.type
_entity.pdbx_description
1 polymer ?
#
loop_
_entity_poly.entity_id
_entity_poly.type
_entity_poly.pdbx_seq_one_letter_code
_entity_poly.pdbx_strand_id
1 'polypeptide(L)' 'MIIMHPLPRIFEITYGVDKDKRAIYFQQAQNGLYVRMALLQMILKGY' A
#
# COMPACT_ATOMS: atom_id res chain seq x y z
N MET A 1 13.17 10.14 2.90
CA MET A 1 11.73 10.41 3.08
C MET A 1 10.96 9.60 2.04
N ILE A 2 9.87 8.93 2.43
CA ILE A 2 9.05 8.05 1.59
C ILE A 2 7.64 8.67 1.46
N ILE A 3 6.98 8.49 0.31
CA ILE A 3 5.63 9.03 0.04
C ILE A 3 4.62 7.88 0.01
N MET A 4 3.63 7.94 0.91
CA MET A 4 2.55 6.97 1.09
C MET A 4 1.19 7.64 0.87
N HIS A 5 0.18 6.84 0.49
CA HIS A 5 -1.18 7.30 0.23
C HIS A 5 -2.16 6.12 0.33
N PRO A 6 -3.29 6.24 1.06
CA PRO A 6 -4.22 5.12 1.23
C PRO A 6 -5.01 4.75 -0.03
N LEU A 7 -5.04 5.62 -1.05
CA LEU A 7 -5.84 5.50 -2.28
C LEU A 7 -7.37 5.43 -2.00
N PRO A 8 -8.23 5.74 -2.99
CA PRO A 8 -7.90 6.34 -4.28
C PRO A 8 -7.34 7.75 -4.09
N ARG A 9 -6.50 8.20 -5.02
CA ARG A 9 -6.09 9.61 -5.05
C ARG A 9 -6.98 10.41 -6.01
N ILE A 10 -7.24 11.67 -5.69
CA ILE A 10 -8.08 12.54 -6.53
C ILE A 10 -7.24 13.67 -7.15
N PHE A 11 -6.73 14.59 -6.35
CA PHE A 11 -5.92 15.74 -6.81
C PHE A 11 -4.75 16.06 -5.87
N GLU A 12 -4.70 15.41 -4.71
CA GLU A 12 -3.71 15.61 -3.64
C GLU A 12 -2.30 15.16 -4.03
N ILE A 13 -2.16 14.30 -5.04
CA ILE A 13 -0.86 13.86 -5.58
C ILE A 13 -0.95 13.85 -7.10
N THR A 14 -0.14 14.69 -7.76
CA THR A 14 -0.04 14.71 -9.23
C THR A 14 0.59 13.43 -9.77
N TYR A 15 0.15 12.98 -10.95
CA TYR A 15 0.70 11.82 -11.66
C TYR A 15 2.20 11.90 -11.93
N GLY A 16 2.78 13.12 -11.95
CA GLY A 16 4.23 13.30 -12.08
C GLY A 16 5.03 12.67 -10.93
N VAL A 17 4.43 12.54 -9.75
CA VAL A 17 5.06 11.96 -8.55
C VAL A 17 5.23 10.44 -8.67
N ASP A 18 4.49 9.76 -9.55
CA ASP A 18 4.56 8.29 -9.73
C ASP A 18 5.94 7.81 -10.16
N LYS A 19 6.68 8.67 -10.86
CA LYS A 19 8.04 8.37 -11.35
C LYS A 19 9.10 8.57 -10.26
N ASP A 20 8.75 9.19 -9.14
CA ASP A 20 9.65 9.36 -8.01
C ASP A 20 9.84 8.00 -7.32
N LYS A 21 11.09 7.55 -7.17
CA LYS A 21 11.42 6.27 -6.51
C LYS A 21 10.93 6.20 -5.06
N ARG A 22 10.59 7.33 -4.44
CA ARG A 22 10.06 7.43 -3.08
C ARG A 22 8.55 7.25 -3.02
N ALA A 23 7.85 7.30 -4.15
CA ALA A 23 6.40 7.09 -4.25
C ALA A 23 6.07 5.60 -4.16
N ILE A 24 5.69 5.14 -2.97
CA ILE A 24 5.45 3.72 -2.70
C ILE A 24 3.98 3.38 -2.48
N TYR A 25 3.03 4.29 -2.71
CA TYR A 25 1.60 4.04 -2.43
C TYR A 25 1.02 2.86 -3.21
N PHE A 26 1.57 2.52 -4.38
CA PHE A 26 1.22 1.27 -5.09
C PHE A 26 1.77 0.02 -4.38
N GLN A 27 3.04 0.07 -3.94
CA GLN A 27 3.64 -1.00 -3.15
C GLN A 27 2.91 -1.16 -1.80
N GLN A 28 2.49 -0.06 -1.17
CA GLN A 28 1.67 -0.06 0.03
C GLN A 28 0.35 -0.81 -0.17
N ALA A 29 -0.34 -0.57 -1.29
CA ALA A 29 -1.57 -1.29 -1.62
C ALA A 29 -1.33 -2.82 -1.77
N GLN A 30 -0.23 -3.20 -2.43
CA GLN A 30 0.19 -4.60 -2.53
C GLN A 30 0.55 -5.19 -1.16
N ASN A 31 1.25 -4.45 -0.30
CA ASN A 31 1.57 -4.89 1.05
C ASN A 31 0.28 -5.14 1.86
N GLY A 32 -0.78 -4.35 1.63
CA GLY A 32 -2.09 -4.58 2.22
C GLY A 32 -2.72 -5.94 1.87
N LEU A 33 -2.45 -6.49 0.68
CA LEU A 33 -2.87 -7.86 0.32
C LEU A 33 -2.18 -8.88 1.23
N TYR A 34 -0.85 -8.83 1.33
CA TYR A 34 -0.08 -9.80 2.11
C TYR A 34 -0.37 -9.72 3.61
N VAL A 35 -0.54 -8.51 4.15
CA VAL A 35 -0.95 -8.32 5.55
C VAL A 35 -2.31 -8.96 5.81
N ARG A 36 -3.29 -8.77 4.91
CA ARG A 36 -4.60 -9.42 5.05
C ARG A 36 -4.53 -10.94 4.92
N MET A 37 -3.70 -11.47 4.02
CA MET A 37 -3.45 -12.92 3.92
C MET A 37 -2.89 -13.49 5.23
N ALA A 38 -1.86 -12.85 5.78
CA ALA A 38 -1.27 -13.26 7.06
C ALA A 38 -2.26 -13.14 8.22
N LEU A 39 -3.07 -12.07 8.25
CA LEU A 39 -4.11 -11.88 9.25
C LEU A 39 -5.19 -12.96 9.18
N LEU A 40 -5.66 -13.30 7.98
CA LEU A 40 -6.63 -14.37 7.77
C LEU A 40 -6.06 -15.73 8.17
N GLN A 41 -4.78 -16.00 7.84
CA GLN A 41 -4.10 -17.21 8.27
C GLN A 41 -4.05 -17.30 9.81
N MET A 42 -3.67 -16.21 10.48
CA MET A 42 -3.61 -16.14 11.93
C MET A 42 -4.96 -16.41 12.59
N ILE A 43 -6.04 -15.77 12.09
CA ILE A 43 -7.38 -15.88 12.66
C ILE A 43 -7.97 -17.27 12.41
N LEU A 44 -7.80 -17.84 11.21
CA LEU A 44 -8.48 -19.07 10.81
C LEU A 44 -7.71 -20.35 11.17
N LYS A 45 -6.37 -20.29 11.24
CA LYS A 45 -5.54 -21.48 11.50
C LYS A 45 -4.85 -21.46 12.86
N GLY A 46 -4.76 -20.30 13.52
CA GLY A 46 -3.83 -20.11 14.64
C GLY A 46 -2.37 -20.14 14.17
N TYR A 47 -1.49 -19.39 14.86
CA TYR A 47 -0.04 -19.58 14.70
C TYR A 47 0.44 -20.68 15.64
#